data_AF-M7U2D3-F1
#
_entry.id   AF-M7U2D3-F1
#
_cell.length_a   1.000
_cell.length_b   1.000
_cell.length_c   1.000
_cell.angle_alpha   90.00
_cell.angle_beta   90.00
_cell.angle_gamma   90.00
#
_symmetry.space_group_name_H-M   'P 1'
#
loop_
_entity.id
_entity.type
_entity.pdbx_description
1 polymer ?
#
loop_
_entity_poly.entity_id
_entity_poly.type
_entity_poly.pdbx_seq_one_letter_code
_entity_poly.pdbx_strand_id
1 'polypeptide(L)'
;MYKTTIPFWIITVVGFLTILEYFFPIIQGILGGPLEMVRTYTTILAGAAYGIGTTLLALNHGRRIYRRSGTPSWIYSIFFFIMLIITLGACLIGGQRGPETTWIFTYILAPSGQALYSTTAFYISTAGYRIFRFRNLDAAVLLISGMIILWSVLPLFTGPFPIIVTVASWLNNVPVIAGYRAFVMGTALGSIGLGLRIMLQKHPEVLG
;
A
#
# COMPACT_ATOMS: atom_id res chain seq x y z
N MET A 1 -26.09 10.67 -22.03
CA MET A 1 -26.87 9.64 -21.31
C MET A 1 -26.43 8.23 -21.71
N TYR A 2 -26.54 7.80 -22.98
CA TYR A 2 -26.11 6.45 -23.41
C TYR A 2 -24.63 6.09 -23.19
N LYS A 3 -23.72 7.08 -23.24
CA LYS A 3 -22.27 6.86 -23.13
C LYS A 3 -21.82 6.30 -21.77
N THR A 4 -22.56 6.58 -20.69
CA THR A 4 -22.25 6.10 -19.34
C THR A 4 -23.12 4.92 -18.91
N THR A 5 -24.31 4.76 -19.51
CA THR A 5 -25.23 3.65 -19.20
C THR A 5 -24.73 2.29 -19.72
N ILE A 6 -24.10 2.24 -20.90
CA ILE A 6 -23.59 0.97 -21.45
C ILE A 6 -22.41 0.42 -20.63
N PRO A 7 -21.35 1.20 -20.34
CA PRO A 7 -20.25 0.74 -19.48
C PRO A 7 -20.72 0.29 -18.10
N PHE A 8 -21.70 0.99 -17.53
CA PHE A 8 -22.30 0.62 -16.25
C PHE A 8 -22.89 -0.79 -16.24
N TRP A 9 -23.71 -1.13 -17.24
CA TRP A 9 -24.34 -2.45 -17.28
C TRP A 9 -23.30 -3.55 -17.47
N ILE A 10 -22.24 -3.28 -18.24
CA ILE A 10 -21.12 -4.20 -18.40
C ILE A 10 -20.44 -4.43 -17.05
N ILE A 11 -20.07 -3.37 -16.31
CA ILE A 11 -19.41 -3.50 -15.00
C ILE A 11 -20.29 -4.23 -13.99
N THR A 12 -21.59 -3.94 -13.99
CA THR A 12 -22.55 -4.55 -13.06
C THR A 12 -22.74 -6.04 -13.34
N VAL A 13 -22.93 -6.42 -14.60
CA VAL A 13 -23.11 -7.82 -15.00
C VAL A 13 -21.81 -8.61 -14.80
N VAL A 14 -20.69 -8.10 -15.31
CA VAL A 14 -19.40 -8.79 -15.20
C VAL A 14 -18.95 -8.88 -13.74
N GLY A 15 -19.08 -7.80 -12.97
CA GLY A 15 -18.74 -7.79 -11.54
C GLY A 15 -19.63 -8.71 -10.71
N PHE A 16 -20.91 -8.86 -11.07
CA PHE A 16 -21.80 -9.79 -10.38
C PHE A 16 -21.45 -11.26 -10.73
N LEU A 17 -21.15 -11.52 -12.00
CA LEU A 17 -20.74 -12.86 -12.45
C LEU A 17 -19.41 -13.30 -11.84
N THR A 18 -18.42 -12.41 -11.67
CA THR A 18 -17.15 -12.74 -10.99
C THR A 18 -17.35 -13.05 -9.51
N ILE A 19 -18.27 -12.36 -8.82
CA ILE A 19 -18.63 -12.70 -7.44
C ILE A 19 -19.27 -14.10 -7.40
N LEU A 20 -20.22 -14.38 -8.29
CA LEU A 20 -20.88 -15.69 -8.34
C LEU A 20 -19.90 -16.82 -8.68
N GLU A 21 -19.02 -16.61 -9.64
CA GLU A 21 -17.95 -17.56 -9.99
C GLU A 21 -17.06 -17.86 -8.78
N TYR A 22 -16.73 -16.87 -7.95
CA TYR A 22 -15.90 -17.10 -6.76
C TYR A 22 -16.56 -18.03 -5.74
N PHE A 23 -17.87 -17.89 -5.50
CA PHE A 23 -18.59 -18.65 -4.47
C PHE A 23 -19.17 -20.00 -4.94
N PHE A 24 -19.45 -20.17 -6.23
CA PHE A 24 -20.16 -21.34 -6.75
C PHE A 24 -19.29 -22.16 -7.73
N PRO A 25 -18.86 -23.39 -7.35
CA PRO A 25 -18.04 -24.25 -8.20
C PRO A 25 -18.68 -24.61 -9.55
N ILE A 26 -20.03 -24.70 -9.61
CA ILE A 26 -20.75 -24.97 -10.86
C ILE A 26 -20.58 -23.83 -11.87
N ILE A 27 -20.48 -22.59 -11.39
CA ILE A 27 -20.29 -21.39 -12.22
C ILE A 27 -18.83 -21.31 -12.69
N GLN A 28 -17.87 -21.75 -11.87
CA GLN A 28 -16.47 -21.89 -12.28
C GLN A 28 -16.31 -22.84 -13.47
N GLY A 29 -17.01 -23.97 -13.47
CA GLY A 29 -16.96 -24.94 -14.56
C GLY A 29 -17.50 -24.42 -15.90
N ILE A 30 -18.40 -23.43 -15.88
CA ILE A 30 -19.07 -22.90 -17.08
C ILE A 30 -18.43 -21.57 -17.54
N LEU A 31 -18.10 -20.68 -16.61
CA LEU A 31 -17.66 -19.30 -16.88
C LEU A 31 -16.21 -19.03 -16.47
N GLY A 32 -15.48 -20.02 -15.95
CA GLY A 32 -14.11 -19.85 -15.46
C GLY A 32 -13.16 -19.29 -16.51
N GLY A 33 -13.16 -19.83 -17.73
CA GLY A 33 -12.29 -19.36 -18.82
C GLY A 33 -12.54 -17.88 -19.20
N PRO A 34 -13.77 -17.48 -19.57
CA PRO A 34 -14.08 -16.09 -19.89
C PRO A 34 -13.81 -15.09 -18.75
N LEU A 35 -14.10 -15.45 -17.51
CA LEU A 35 -13.88 -14.55 -16.36
C LEU A 35 -12.41 -14.51 -15.90
N GLU A 36 -11.64 -15.57 -16.16
CA GLU A 36 -10.18 -15.54 -16.02
C GLU A 36 -9.52 -14.59 -17.03
N MET A 37 -10.06 -14.47 -18.25
CA MET A 37 -9.61 -13.43 -19.19
C MET A 37 -9.85 -12.03 -18.63
N VAL A 38 -11.00 -11.77 -17.99
CA VAL A 38 -11.29 -10.49 -17.32
C VAL A 38 -10.27 -10.19 -16.21
N ARG A 39 -9.91 -11.18 -15.39
CA ARG A 39 -8.84 -11.03 -14.39
C ARG A 39 -7.48 -10.74 -15.03
N THR A 40 -7.17 -11.38 -16.15
CA THR A 40 -5.93 -11.14 -16.90
C THR A 40 -5.84 -9.69 -17.40
N TYR A 41 -6.95 -9.13 -17.90
CA TYR A 41 -7.01 -7.71 -18.27
C TYR A 41 -6.76 -6.78 -17.07
N THR A 42 -7.15 -7.17 -15.85
CA THR A 42 -6.85 -6.40 -14.64
C THR A 42 -5.34 -6.30 -14.40
N THR A 43 -4.59 -7.39 -14.62
CA THR A 43 -3.13 -7.40 -14.55
C THR A 43 -2.49 -6.49 -15.62
N ILE A 44 -3.03 -6.51 -16.84
CA ILE A 44 -2.57 -5.63 -17.92
C ILE A 44 -2.82 -4.15 -17.57
N LEU A 45 -4.00 -3.83 -17.05
CA LEU A 45 -4.35 -2.48 -16.61
C LEU A 45 -3.48 -2.02 -15.43
N ALA A 46 -3.15 -2.91 -14.49
CA ALA A 46 -2.20 -2.60 -13.42
C ALA A 46 -0.81 -2.26 -13.99
N GLY A 47 -0.34 -3.01 -14.99
CA GLY A 47 0.87 -2.70 -15.75
C GLY A 47 0.83 -1.30 -16.38
N ALA A 48 -0.26 -0.97 -17.06
CA ALA A 48 -0.46 0.35 -17.65
C ALA A 48 -0.49 1.46 -16.58
N ALA A 49 -1.11 1.21 -15.42
CA ALA A 49 -1.15 2.14 -14.30
C ALA A 49 0.24 2.44 -13.73
N TYR A 50 1.13 1.44 -13.64
CA TYR A 50 2.53 1.69 -13.27
C TYR A 50 3.24 2.61 -14.28
N GLY A 51 2.97 2.44 -15.56
CA GLY A 51 3.47 3.32 -16.62
C GLY A 51 3.00 4.77 -16.43
N ILE A 52 1.68 4.97 -16.32
CA ILE A 52 1.08 6.30 -16.09
C ILE A 52 1.62 6.93 -14.81
N GLY A 53 1.68 6.17 -13.70
CA GLY A 53 2.22 6.65 -12.43
C GLY A 53 3.67 7.12 -12.54
N THR A 54 4.50 6.34 -13.24
CA THR A 54 5.90 6.73 -13.50
C THR A 54 5.99 7.99 -14.36
N THR A 55 5.17 8.10 -15.41
CA THR A 55 5.11 9.31 -16.25
C THR A 55 4.66 10.53 -15.46
N LEU A 56 3.65 10.42 -14.59
CA LEU A 56 3.19 11.52 -13.76
C LEU A 56 4.27 12.00 -12.79
N LEU A 57 5.00 11.06 -12.17
CA LEU A 57 6.16 11.39 -11.33
C LEU A 57 7.25 12.10 -12.12
N ALA A 58 7.60 11.59 -13.30
CA ALA A 58 8.57 12.22 -14.20
C ALA A 58 8.13 13.63 -14.63
N LEU A 59 6.87 13.83 -14.98
CA LEU A 59 6.33 15.15 -15.34
C LEU A 59 6.39 16.12 -14.15
N ASN A 60 6.05 15.68 -12.94
CA ASN A 60 6.11 16.51 -11.74
C ASN A 60 7.56 16.92 -11.42
N HIS A 61 8.51 15.97 -11.45
CA HIS A 61 9.93 16.23 -11.23
C HIS A 61 10.54 17.08 -12.36
N GLY A 62 10.15 16.86 -13.61
CA GLY A 62 10.57 17.68 -14.76
C GLY A 62 10.08 19.12 -14.66
N ARG A 63 8.81 19.33 -14.27
CA ARG A 63 8.25 20.67 -14.01
C ARG A 63 8.98 21.38 -12.87
N ARG A 64 9.39 20.66 -11.81
CA ARG A 64 10.19 21.23 -10.70
C ARG A 64 11.57 21.68 -11.17
N ILE A 65 12.25 20.89 -12.02
CA ILE A 65 13.55 21.27 -12.61
C ILE A 65 13.40 22.50 -13.50
N TYR A 66 12.36 22.54 -14.34
CA TYR A 66 12.12 23.67 -15.25
C TYR A 66 11.79 24.97 -14.51
N ARG A 67 10.88 24.92 -13.54
CA ARG A 67 10.41 26.11 -12.82
C ARG A 67 11.43 26.68 -11.83
N ARG A 68 12.43 25.89 -11.40
CA ARG A 68 13.43 26.25 -10.39
C ARG A 68 12.85 27.07 -9.23
N SER A 69 11.71 26.64 -8.70
CA SER A 69 11.00 27.38 -7.66
C SER A 69 11.90 27.42 -6.41
N GLY A 70 12.21 28.64 -5.93
CA GLY A 70 13.24 29.12 -4.98
C GLY A 70 13.77 28.26 -3.82
N THR A 71 13.30 27.05 -3.61
CA THR A 71 13.92 26.04 -2.75
C THR A 71 14.94 25.20 -3.53
N PRO A 72 16.05 24.72 -2.92
CA PRO A 72 17.01 23.81 -3.54
C PRO A 72 16.44 22.43 -3.97
N SER A 73 15.13 22.20 -3.83
CA SER A 73 14.48 20.89 -4.02
C SER A 73 14.50 20.36 -5.45
N TRP A 74 14.81 21.22 -6.43
CA TRP A 74 14.96 20.82 -7.84
C TRP A 74 16.16 19.87 -8.04
N ILE A 75 17.19 19.94 -7.18
CA ILE A 75 18.36 19.06 -7.29
C ILE A 75 17.97 17.59 -7.03
N TYR A 76 17.09 17.33 -6.06
CA TYR A 76 16.58 16.00 -5.78
C TYR A 76 15.72 15.44 -6.93
N SER A 77 15.14 16.33 -7.75
CA SER A 77 14.40 15.91 -8.95
C SER A 77 15.33 15.42 -10.05
N ILE A 78 16.59 15.87 -10.10
CA ILE A 78 17.60 15.31 -11.02
C ILE A 78 18.00 13.90 -10.58
N PHE A 79 18.22 13.71 -9.27
CA PHE A 79 18.49 12.39 -8.71
C PHE A 79 17.40 11.36 -9.05
N PHE A 80 16.13 11.78 -9.05
CA PHE A 80 15.02 10.92 -9.50
C PHE A 80 15.24 10.41 -10.93
N PHE A 81 15.56 11.28 -11.89
CA PHE A 81 15.76 10.86 -13.28
C PHE A 81 17.00 9.97 -13.46
N ILE A 82 18.09 10.27 -12.74
CA ILE A 82 19.28 9.41 -12.73
C ILE A 82 18.92 8.00 -12.27
N MET A 83 18.23 7.90 -11.12
CA MET A 83 17.83 6.60 -10.56
C MET A 83 16.81 5.87 -11.45
N LEU A 84 15.92 6.59 -12.12
CA LEU A 84 14.99 6.03 -13.09
C LEU A 84 15.74 5.39 -14.27
N ILE A 85 16.72 6.09 -14.84
CA ILE A 85 17.55 5.57 -15.95
C ILE A 85 18.36 4.36 -15.51
N ILE A 86 18.99 4.41 -14.33
CA ILE A 86 19.76 3.29 -13.78
C ILE A 86 18.87 2.06 -13.59
N THR A 87 17.68 2.24 -13.01
CA THR A 87 16.75 1.14 -12.75
C THR A 87 16.22 0.52 -14.04
N LEU A 88 15.86 1.35 -15.03
CA LEU A 88 15.43 0.87 -16.34
C LEU A 88 16.58 0.15 -17.07
N GLY A 89 17.78 0.71 -17.06
CA GLY A 89 18.96 0.11 -17.66
C GLY A 89 19.30 -1.26 -17.06
N ALA A 90 19.32 -1.37 -15.74
CA ALA A 90 19.55 -2.64 -15.05
C ALA A 90 18.47 -3.68 -15.37
N CYS A 91 17.20 -3.27 -15.42
CA CYS A 91 16.10 -4.17 -15.76
C CYS A 91 16.16 -4.65 -17.23
N LEU A 92 16.62 -3.80 -18.16
CA LEU A 92 16.75 -4.15 -19.57
C LEU A 92 17.94 -5.09 -19.83
N ILE A 93 19.04 -4.93 -19.10
CA ILE A 93 20.25 -5.74 -19.25
C ILE A 93 20.12 -7.08 -18.50
N GLY A 94 19.72 -7.04 -17.22
CA GLY A 94 19.66 -8.21 -16.35
C GLY A 94 18.33 -8.95 -16.36
N GLY A 95 17.27 -8.36 -16.92
CA GLY A 95 15.91 -8.86 -16.78
C GLY A 95 15.39 -8.76 -15.34
N GLN A 96 14.19 -9.31 -15.10
CA GLN A 96 13.48 -9.16 -13.82
C GLN A 96 14.20 -9.80 -12.63
N ARG A 97 14.99 -10.85 -12.86
CA ARG A 97 15.69 -11.62 -11.82
C ARG A 97 17.22 -11.61 -11.99
N GLY A 98 17.72 -10.67 -12.79
CA GLY A 98 19.16 -10.53 -13.03
C GLY A 98 19.94 -10.09 -11.79
N PRO A 99 21.26 -10.35 -11.76
CA PRO A 99 22.15 -9.81 -10.75
C PRO A 99 22.06 -8.28 -10.60
N GLU A 100 21.89 -7.56 -11.70
CA GLU A 100 21.85 -6.10 -11.81
C GLU A 100 20.59 -5.54 -11.11
N THR A 101 19.44 -6.12 -11.43
CA THR A 101 18.15 -5.77 -10.80
C THR A 101 18.16 -6.12 -9.31
N THR A 102 18.75 -7.26 -8.95
CA THR A 102 18.87 -7.70 -7.55
C THR A 102 19.81 -6.79 -6.76
N TRP A 103 20.89 -6.30 -7.38
CA TRP A 103 21.82 -5.37 -6.75
C TRP A 103 21.13 -4.04 -6.42
N ILE A 104 20.37 -3.47 -7.37
CA ILE A 104 19.57 -2.26 -7.13
C ILE A 104 18.57 -2.49 -6.00
N PHE A 105 17.86 -3.62 -6.04
CA PHE A 105 16.90 -3.95 -4.99
C PHE A 105 17.57 -4.01 -3.60
N THR A 106 18.69 -4.71 -3.49
CA THR A 106 19.34 -5.01 -2.21
C THR A 106 20.06 -3.81 -1.62
N TYR A 107 20.70 -2.98 -2.45
CA TYR A 107 21.55 -1.89 -1.98
C TYR A 107 20.92 -0.50 -2.09
N ILE A 108 19.89 -0.33 -2.93
CA ILE A 108 19.22 0.97 -3.10
C ILE A 108 17.81 0.91 -2.54
N LEU A 109 16.96 0.00 -3.05
CA LEU A 109 15.54 -0.01 -2.71
C LEU A 109 15.30 -0.46 -1.26
N ALA A 110 15.90 -1.57 -0.83
CA ALA A 110 15.69 -2.13 0.50
C ALA A 110 16.16 -1.18 1.62
N PRO A 111 17.36 -0.58 1.59
CA PRO A 111 17.80 0.36 2.63
C PRO A 111 16.99 1.66 2.62
N SER A 112 16.61 2.17 1.44
CA SER A 112 15.76 3.36 1.33
C SER A 112 14.37 3.12 1.92
N GLY A 113 13.79 1.93 1.68
CA GLY A 113 12.54 1.52 2.31
C GLY A 113 12.65 1.45 3.83
N GLN A 114 13.72 0.83 4.35
CA GLN A 114 13.97 0.78 5.80
C GLN A 114 14.15 2.17 6.42
N ALA A 115 14.82 3.10 5.74
CA ALA A 115 14.96 4.48 6.20
C ALA A 115 13.59 5.19 6.28
N LEU A 116 12.72 5.00 5.28
CA LEU A 116 11.35 5.54 5.30
C LEU A 116 10.52 4.93 6.43
N TYR A 117 10.59 3.61 6.63
CA TYR A 117 9.88 2.96 7.73
C TYR A 117 10.39 3.41 9.10
N SER A 118 11.72 3.53 9.26
CA SER A 118 12.34 4.00 10.51
C SER A 118 11.93 5.43 10.83
N THR A 119 12.05 6.36 9.87
CA THR A 119 11.62 7.75 10.06
C THR A 119 10.13 7.85 10.37
N THR A 120 9.29 7.08 9.68
CA THR A 120 7.84 7.01 9.97
C THR A 120 7.58 6.50 11.39
N ALA A 121 8.27 5.46 11.84
CA ALA A 121 8.15 4.94 13.20
C ALA A 121 8.54 6.01 14.24
N PHE A 122 9.62 6.76 14.01
CA PHE A 122 10.00 7.90 14.86
C PHE A 122 8.95 9.01 14.87
N TYR A 123 8.38 9.35 13.71
CA TYR A 123 7.31 10.35 13.63
C TYR A 123 6.03 9.90 14.34
N ILE A 124 5.59 8.66 14.15
CA ILE A 124 4.42 8.08 14.83
C ILE A 124 4.66 8.05 16.34
N SER A 125 5.84 7.61 16.78
CA SER A 125 6.18 7.57 18.21
C SER A 125 6.20 8.96 18.84
N THR A 126 6.78 9.94 18.15
CA THR A 126 6.83 11.34 18.62
C THR A 126 5.45 11.98 18.66
N ALA A 127 4.62 11.74 17.63
CA ALA A 127 3.25 12.22 17.59
C ALA A 127 2.41 11.56 18.70
N GLY A 128 2.52 10.24 18.86
CA GLY A 128 1.87 9.47 19.91
C GLY A 128 2.23 9.97 21.31
N TYR A 129 3.52 10.20 21.60
CA TYR A 129 3.95 10.78 22.87
C TYR A 129 3.29 12.15 23.14
N ARG A 130 3.19 13.02 22.13
CA ARG A 130 2.52 14.33 22.27
C ARG A 130 1.01 14.21 22.48
N ILE A 131 0.36 13.23 21.86
CA ILE A 131 -1.09 13.02 21.94
C ILE A 131 -1.48 12.34 23.27
N PHE A 132 -0.68 11.39 23.74
CA PHE A 132 -1.01 10.57 24.92
C PHE A 132 -0.50 11.14 26.25
N ARG A 133 0.19 12.29 26.25
CA ARG A 133 0.71 12.91 27.47
C ARG A 133 -0.43 13.33 28.41
N PHE A 134 -0.74 12.45 29.37
CA PHE A 134 -1.48 12.69 30.62
C PHE A 134 -2.74 13.55 30.52
N ARG A 135 -3.68 13.19 29.62
CA ARG A 135 -5.02 13.81 29.59
C ARG A 135 -6.09 12.93 30.25
N ASN A 136 -5.96 11.61 30.17
CA ASN A 136 -6.91 10.63 30.72
C ASN A 136 -6.24 9.27 31.00
N LEU A 137 -6.91 8.41 31.77
CA LEU A 137 -6.43 7.06 32.11
C LEU A 137 -6.26 6.18 30.85
N ASP A 138 -7.15 6.32 29.88
CA ASP A 138 -7.11 5.55 28.62
C ASP A 138 -5.84 5.84 27.81
N ALA A 139 -5.43 7.12 27.69
CA ALA A 139 -4.19 7.47 27.02
C ALA A 139 -2.95 6.96 27.78
N ALA A 140 -3.01 6.92 29.11
CA ALA A 140 -1.91 6.37 29.92
C ALA A 140 -1.74 4.87 29.67
N VAL A 141 -2.84 4.11 29.60
CA VAL A 141 -2.80 2.67 29.27
C VAL A 141 -2.22 2.44 27.87
N LEU A 142 -2.64 3.23 26.88
CA LEU A 142 -2.11 3.16 25.51
C LEU A 142 -0.62 3.52 25.44
N LEU A 143 -0.19 4.55 26.17
CA LEU A 143 1.20 4.98 26.24
C LEU A 143 2.09 3.89 26.84
N ILE A 144 1.69 3.32 27.99
CA ILE A 144 2.42 2.24 28.67
C ILE A 144 2.50 1.01 27.75
N SER A 145 1.38 0.65 27.11
CA SER A 145 1.34 -0.47 26.16
C SER A 145 2.32 -0.27 24.99
N GLY A 146 2.36 0.93 24.41
CA GLY A 146 3.32 1.28 23.36
C GLY A 146 4.77 1.26 23.84
N MET A 147 5.05 1.73 25.05
CA MET A 147 6.40 1.66 25.64
C MET A 147 6.88 0.22 25.84
N ILE A 148 6.00 -0.69 26.29
CA ILE A 148 6.32 -2.12 26.44
C ILE A 148 6.72 -2.73 25.08
N ILE A 149 6.00 -2.40 24.00
CA ILE A 149 6.36 -2.85 22.65
C ILE A 149 7.74 -2.30 22.25
N LEU A 150 8.02 -1.02 22.48
CA LEU A 150 9.32 -0.43 22.15
C LEU A 150 10.47 -1.10 22.92
N TRP A 151 10.28 -1.40 24.21
CA TRP A 151 11.29 -2.10 25.02
C TRP A 151 11.54 -3.54 24.59
N SER A 152 10.54 -4.21 24.00
CA SER A 152 10.68 -5.59 23.53
C SER A 152 11.70 -5.79 22.42
N VAL A 153 12.09 -4.72 21.72
CA VAL A 153 13.06 -4.76 20.61
C VAL A 153 14.47 -4.34 21.07
N LEU A 154 14.60 -3.76 22.27
CA LEU A 154 15.86 -3.24 22.78
C LEU A 154 16.63 -4.30 23.58
N PRO A 155 17.86 -4.70 23.17
CA PRO A 155 18.64 -5.74 23.85
C PRO A 155 18.91 -5.48 25.33
N LEU A 156 18.92 -4.21 25.73
CA LEU A 156 19.09 -3.77 27.13
C LEU A 156 17.98 -4.26 28.06
N PHE A 157 16.76 -4.46 27.55
CA PHE A 157 15.59 -4.84 28.33
C PHE A 157 15.22 -6.31 28.18
N THR A 158 15.46 -6.90 27.01
CA THR A 158 15.08 -8.29 26.71
C THR A 158 15.89 -9.33 27.47
N GLY A 159 17.16 -9.04 27.78
CA GLY A 159 18.01 -9.93 28.60
C GLY A 159 17.56 -10.00 30.06
N PRO A 160 17.61 -8.89 30.82
CA PRO A 160 17.31 -8.89 32.26
C PRO A 160 15.82 -9.04 32.60
N PHE A 161 14.91 -8.65 31.70
CA PHE A 161 13.47 -8.68 31.96
C PHE A 161 12.71 -9.45 30.86
N PRO A 162 12.76 -10.80 30.87
CA PRO A 162 12.07 -11.61 29.86
C PRO A 162 10.56 -11.39 29.84
N ILE A 163 9.97 -10.96 30.97
CA ILE A 163 8.54 -10.64 31.07
C ILE A 163 8.09 -9.55 30.10
N ILE A 164 8.97 -8.59 29.76
CA ILE A 164 8.65 -7.51 28.80
C ILE A 164 8.37 -8.12 27.42
N VAL A 165 9.16 -9.12 27.01
CA VAL A 165 8.97 -9.82 25.73
C VAL A 165 7.68 -10.63 25.75
N THR A 166 7.36 -11.31 26.85
CA THR A 166 6.11 -12.08 27.00
C THR A 166 4.87 -11.18 26.95
N VAL A 167 4.89 -10.03 27.64
CA VAL A 167 3.77 -9.09 27.62
C VAL A 167 3.64 -8.43 26.25
N ALA A 168 4.76 -8.04 25.63
CA ALA A 168 4.75 -7.48 24.28
C ALA A 168 4.25 -8.48 23.23
N SER A 169 4.62 -9.77 23.35
CA SER A 169 4.12 -10.81 22.45
C SER A 169 2.63 -11.06 22.63
N TRP A 170 2.13 -11.09 23.87
CA TRP A 170 0.69 -11.15 24.15
C TRP A 170 -0.06 -9.95 23.56
N LEU A 171 0.47 -8.73 23.74
CA LEU A 171 -0.12 -7.51 23.22
C LEU A 171 -0.17 -7.52 21.68
N ASN A 172 0.89 -8.00 21.03
CA ASN A 172 0.89 -8.16 19.57
C ASN A 172 -0.11 -9.24 19.12
N ASN A 173 -0.13 -10.39 19.78
CA ASN A 173 -0.91 -11.54 19.32
C ASN A 173 -2.40 -11.46 19.62
N VAL A 174 -2.82 -10.68 20.62
CA VAL A 174 -4.23 -10.56 21.03
C VAL A 174 -4.83 -9.23 20.55
N PRO A 175 -4.62 -8.07 21.20
CA PRO A 175 -5.31 -6.84 20.83
C PRO A 175 -4.81 -6.23 19.51
N VAL A 176 -3.51 -6.26 19.21
CA VAL A 176 -2.99 -5.66 17.97
C VAL A 176 -3.47 -6.45 16.76
N ILE A 177 -3.34 -7.77 16.76
CA ILE A 177 -3.87 -8.61 15.66
C ILE A 177 -5.40 -8.50 15.57
N ALA A 178 -6.13 -8.43 16.68
CA ALA A 178 -7.58 -8.21 16.64
C ALA A 178 -7.94 -6.88 15.95
N GLY A 179 -7.26 -5.79 16.32
CA GLY A 179 -7.43 -4.49 15.68
C GLY A 179 -7.03 -4.49 14.20
N TYR A 180 -5.91 -5.13 13.86
CA TYR A 180 -5.45 -5.28 12.48
C TYR A 180 -6.46 -6.07 11.63
N ARG A 181 -6.99 -7.17 12.16
CA ARG A 181 -8.06 -7.94 11.49
C ARG A 181 -9.30 -7.09 11.29
N ALA A 182 -9.75 -6.36 12.31
CA ALA A 182 -10.89 -5.45 12.18
C ALA A 182 -10.65 -4.36 11.12
N PHE A 183 -9.44 -3.80 11.06
CA PHE A 183 -9.04 -2.84 10.03
C PHE A 183 -9.06 -3.46 8.62
N VAL A 184 -8.49 -4.66 8.44
CA VAL A 184 -8.49 -5.35 7.14
C VAL A 184 -9.93 -5.68 6.71
N MET A 185 -10.77 -6.16 7.63
CA MET A 185 -12.18 -6.40 7.33
C MET A 185 -12.92 -5.11 6.99
N GLY A 186 -12.66 -4.02 7.72
CA GLY A 186 -13.27 -2.70 7.48
C GLY A 186 -12.87 -2.12 6.13
N THR A 187 -11.60 -2.22 5.75
CA THR A 187 -11.10 -1.77 4.44
C THR A 187 -11.62 -2.64 3.29
N ALA A 188 -11.73 -3.96 3.49
CA ALA A 188 -12.33 -4.87 2.53
C ALA A 188 -13.84 -4.59 2.32
N LEU A 189 -14.60 -4.40 3.39
CA LEU A 189 -16.01 -4.02 3.28
C LEU A 189 -16.17 -2.62 2.66
N GLY A 190 -15.25 -1.70 2.96
CA GLY A 190 -15.22 -0.37 2.34
C GLY A 190 -14.97 -0.43 0.83
N SER A 191 -14.04 -1.27 0.38
CA SER A 191 -13.76 -1.44 -1.05
C SER A 191 -14.92 -2.13 -1.79
N ILE A 192 -15.54 -3.14 -1.17
CA ILE A 192 -16.77 -3.76 -1.69
C ILE A 192 -17.89 -2.72 -1.77
N GLY A 193 -18.06 -1.89 -0.73
CA GLY A 193 -19.06 -0.82 -0.70
C GLY A 193 -18.87 0.19 -1.83
N LEU A 194 -17.63 0.57 -2.14
CA LEU A 194 -17.32 1.42 -3.29
C LEU A 194 -17.67 0.73 -4.61
N GLY A 195 -17.29 -0.55 -4.77
CA GLY A 195 -17.63 -1.37 -5.93
C GLY A 195 -19.14 -1.46 -6.16
N LEU A 196 -19.91 -1.75 -5.11
CA LEU A 196 -21.38 -1.79 -5.15
C LEU A 196 -21.98 -0.44 -5.54
N ARG A 197 -21.44 0.68 -5.06
CA ARG A 197 -21.94 2.01 -5.45
C ARG A 197 -21.69 2.30 -6.93
N ILE A 198 -20.57 1.84 -7.48
CA ILE A 198 -20.28 1.92 -8.93
C ILE A 198 -21.29 1.05 -9.72
N MET A 199 -21.55 -0.18 -9.24
CA MET A 199 -22.54 -1.11 -9.81
C MET A 199 -24.00 -0.67 -9.61
N LEU A 200 -24.26 0.32 -8.74
CA LEU A 200 -25.58 0.92 -8.52
C LEU A 200 -25.68 2.33 -9.09
N GLN A 201 -24.71 2.77 -9.90
CA GLN A 201 -24.74 4.05 -10.62
C GLN A 201 -24.71 5.29 -9.70
N LYS A 202 -24.29 5.11 -8.43
CA LYS A 202 -24.23 6.19 -7.43
C LYS A 202 -22.94 7.02 -7.51
N HIS A 203 -21.96 6.58 -8.29
CA HIS A 203 -20.70 7.29 -8.59
C HIS A 203 -20.43 7.32 -10.11
N PRO A 204 -21.21 8.09 -10.90
CA PRO A 204 -21.05 8.17 -12.35
C PRO A 204 -19.73 8.79 -12.79
N GLU A 205 -19.04 9.55 -11.94
CA GLU A 205 -17.73 10.17 -12.19
C GLU A 205 -16.62 9.17 -12.54
N VAL A 206 -16.79 7.90 -12.18
CA VAL A 206 -15.83 6.84 -12.51
C VAL A 206 -15.98 6.37 -13.97
N LEU A 207 -17.11 6.68 -14.62
CA LEU A 207 -17.45 6.22 -15.97
C LEU A 207 -17.12 7.24 -17.07
N GLY A 208 -16.57 8.42 -16.72
CA GLY A 208 -16.16 9.47 -17.66
C GLY A 208 -16.61 10.87 -17.26
#